data_AF-A0A0L7MBJ6-F1
#
_entry.id   AF-A0A0L7MBJ6-F1
#
_cell.length_a   1.000
_cell.length_b   1.000
_cell.length_c   1.000
_cell.angle_alpha   90.00
_cell.angle_beta   90.00
_cell.angle_gamma   90.00
#
_symmetry.space_group_name_H-M   'P 1'
#
loop_
_entity.id
_entity.type
_entity.pdbx_description
1 polymer ?
#
loop_
_entity_poly.entity_id
_entity_poly.type
_entity_poly.pdbx_seq_one_letter_code
_entity_poly.pdbx_strand_id
1 'polypeptide(L)'
;MLSVLHWLCGLVVVAEALNKLERTAPCMPGLAPRTRLVAWLKAIAWALLALGGAGALVAPWLRPTPPTLADVCVIAGFTFLIIRTRFKEG
;
A
#
# COMPACT_ATOMS: atom_id res chain seq x y z
N MET A 1 -5.42 8.24 -19.87
CA MET A 1 -4.43 7.17 -19.66
C MET A 1 -3.86 7.18 -18.24
N LEU A 2 -3.22 8.28 -17.81
CA LEU A 2 -2.61 8.39 -16.47
C LEU A 2 -3.60 8.13 -15.33
N SER A 3 -4.84 8.64 -15.41
CA SER A 3 -5.86 8.40 -14.39
C SER A 3 -6.22 6.92 -14.23
N VAL A 4 -6.30 6.17 -15.33
CA VAL A 4 -6.61 4.74 -15.32
C VAL A 4 -5.46 3.95 -14.71
N LEU A 5 -4.22 4.26 -15.10
CA LEU A 5 -3.03 3.62 -14.52
C LEU A 5 -2.90 3.92 -13.03
N HIS A 6 -3.10 5.17 -12.62
CA HIS A 6 -3.10 5.57 -11.22
C HIS A 6 -4.14 4.80 -10.42
N TRP A 7 -5.35 4.66 -10.95
CA TRP A 7 -6.46 3.96 -10.31
C TRP A 7 -6.18 2.45 -10.18
N LEU A 8 -5.72 1.79 -11.25
CA LEU A 8 -5.37 0.36 -11.22
C LEU A 8 -4.20 0.07 -10.28
N CYS A 9 -3.16 0.89 -10.29
CA CYS A 9 -2.04 0.77 -9.35
C CYS A 9 -2.52 0.97 -7.91
N GLY A 10 -3.41 1.94 -7.68
CA GLY A 10 -4.06 2.16 -6.40
C GLY A 10 -4.79 0.92 -5.90
N LEU A 11 -5.54 0.25 -6.77
CA LEU A 11 -6.24 -1.00 -6.43
C LEU A 11 -5.28 -2.08 -5.93
N VAL A 12 -4.20 -2.34 -6.68
CA VAL A 12 -3.21 -3.36 -6.31
C VAL A 12 -2.52 -3.01 -5.00
N VAL A 13 -2.12 -1.75 -4.83
CA VAL A 13 -1.44 -1.28 -3.62
C VAL A 13 -2.35 -1.40 -2.39
N VAL A 14 -3.62 -0.99 -2.48
CA VAL A 14 -4.59 -1.13 -1.38
C VAL A 14 -4.80 -2.59 -1.04
N ALA A 15 -5.07 -3.43 -2.04
CA ALA A 15 -5.34 -4.84 -1.83
C ALA A 15 -4.17 -5.52 -1.11
N GLU A 16 -2.94 -5.28 -1.56
CA GLU A 16 -1.76 -5.86 -0.91
C GLU A 16 -1.52 -5.27 0.49
N ALA A 17 -1.67 -3.96 0.65
CA ALA A 17 -1.41 -3.30 1.92
C ALA A 17 -2.36 -3.77 3.01
N LEU A 18 -3.66 -3.90 2.71
CA LEU A 18 -4.66 -4.45 3.64
C LEU A 18 -4.35 -5.91 3.97
N ASN A 19 -4.03 -6.72 2.96
CA ASN A 19 -3.64 -8.13 3.13
C ASN A 19 -2.36 -8.33 3.96
N LYS A 20 -1.42 -7.38 3.94
CA LYS A 20 -0.23 -7.41 4.80
C LYS A 20 -0.50 -6.81 6.19
N LEU A 21 -1.35 -5.79 6.29
CA LEU A 21 -1.78 -5.20 7.55
C LEU A 21 -2.53 -6.20 8.43
N GLU A 22 -3.47 -6.96 7.85
CA GLU A 22 -4.19 -8.02 8.54
C GLU A 22 -3.24 -9.08 9.13
N ARG A 23 -2.14 -9.38 8.44
CA ARG A 23 -1.12 -10.32 8.92
C ARG A 23 -0.17 -9.76 9.98
N THR A 24 -0.24 -8.45 10.28
CA THR A 24 0.54 -7.89 11.39
C THR A 24 -0.21 -8.08 12.71
N ALA A 25 0.45 -8.73 13.68
CA ALA A 25 -0.11 -8.94 15.02
C ALA A 25 0.74 -8.20 16.09
N PRO A 26 0.78 -6.85 16.08
CA PRO A 26 1.66 -6.10 16.99
C PRO A 26 1.26 -6.24 18.46
N CYS A 27 -0.01 -6.52 18.74
CA CYS A 27 -0.55 -6.70 20.10
C CYS A 27 -0.47 -8.14 20.61
N MET A 28 0.25 -9.03 19.91
CA MET A 28 0.39 -10.41 20.35
C MET A 28 1.11 -10.47 21.72
N PRO A 29 0.54 -11.21 22.70
CA PRO A 29 1.18 -11.40 24.00
C PRO A 29 2.49 -12.18 23.86
N GLY A 30 3.45 -11.93 24.75
CA GLY A 30 4.74 -12.64 24.76
C GLY A 30 5.81 -12.12 23.80
N LEU A 31 5.54 -11.07 23.00
CA LEU A 31 6.56 -10.45 22.15
C LEU A 31 7.61 -9.66 22.95
N ALA A 32 8.88 -9.87 22.63
CA ALA A 32 9.98 -9.03 23.12
C ALA A 32 9.76 -7.54 22.71
N PRO A 33 10.16 -6.55 23.53
CA PRO A 33 9.88 -5.13 23.28
C PRO A 33 10.34 -4.63 21.90
N ARG A 34 11.55 -5.01 21.48
CA ARG A 34 12.09 -4.64 20.17
C ARG A 34 11.25 -5.22 19.03
N THR A 35 10.85 -6.48 19.13
CA THR A 35 10.02 -7.16 18.12
C THR A 35 8.64 -6.52 18.03
N ARG A 36 8.06 -6.14 19.17
CA ARG A 36 6.79 -5.40 19.22
C ARG A 36 6.88 -4.05 18.52
N LEU A 37 7.95 -3.30 18.77
CA LEU A 37 8.18 -2.02 18.08
C LEU A 37 8.25 -2.21 16.55
N VAL A 38 9.01 -3.21 16.09
CA VAL A 38 9.10 -3.53 14.66
C VAL A 38 7.74 -3.93 14.07
N ALA A 39 6.95 -4.71 14.81
CA ALA A 39 5.61 -5.09 14.37
C ALA A 39 4.68 -3.87 14.22
N TRP A 40 4.74 -2.93 15.16
CA TRP A 40 4.00 -1.66 15.06
C TRP A 40 4.45 -0.79 13.90
N LEU A 41 5.75 -0.62 13.71
CA LEU A 41 6.29 0.14 12.57
C LEU A 41 5.82 -0.46 11.23
N LYS A 42 5.81 -1.79 11.13
CA LYS A 42 5.30 -2.50 9.96
C LYS A 42 3.80 -2.27 9.76
N ALA A 43 3.00 -2.37 10.82
CA ALA A 43 1.56 -2.12 10.77
C ALA A 43 1.26 -0.69 10.31
N ILE A 44 1.95 0.30 10.89
CA ILE A 44 1.81 1.72 10.51
C ILE A 44 2.20 1.93 9.04
N ALA A 45 3.32 1.33 8.59
CA ALA A 45 3.75 1.44 7.21
C ALA A 45 2.69 0.89 6.23
N TRP A 46 2.12 -0.29 6.51
CA TRP A 46 1.05 -0.84 5.67
C TRP A 46 -0.24 -0.02 5.74
N ALA A 47 -0.60 0.51 6.91
CA ALA A 47 -1.77 1.38 7.04
C ALA A 47 -1.62 2.68 6.23
N LEU A 48 -0.45 3.33 6.30
CA LEU A 48 -0.15 4.53 5.50
C LEU A 48 -0.16 4.22 4.01
N LEU A 49 0.38 3.08 3.60
CA LEU A 49 0.36 2.65 2.20
C LEU A 49 -1.07 2.37 1.70
N ALA A 50 -1.90 1.73 2.54
CA ALA A 50 -3.31 1.51 2.24
C ALA A 50 -4.07 2.84 2.10
N LEU A 51 -3.82 3.81 2.98
CA LEU A 51 -4.40 5.16 2.89
C LEU A 51 -3.97 5.88 1.60
N GLY A 52 -2.68 5.82 1.25
CA GLY A 52 -2.16 6.41 0.01
C GLY A 52 -2.78 5.78 -1.24
N GLY A 53 -2.86 4.45 -1.28
CA GLY A 53 -3.52 3.72 -2.36
C GLY A 53 -5.03 3.98 -2.44
N ALA A 54 -5.70 4.11 -1.30
CA ALA A 54 -7.13 4.42 -1.24
C ALA A 54 -7.39 5.82 -1.82
N GLY A 55 -6.50 6.78 -1.55
CA GLY A 55 -6.51 8.10 -2.18
C GLY A 55 -6.48 8.02 -3.71
N ALA A 56 -5.73 7.08 -4.28
CA ALA A 56 -5.71 6.84 -5.72
C ALA A 56 -6.99 6.20 -6.26
N LEU A 57 -7.63 5.34 -5.47
CA LEU A 57 -8.92 4.75 -5.81
C LEU A 57 -10.03 5.79 -5.85
N VAL A 58 -10.12 6.66 -4.83
CA VAL A 58 -11.20 7.66 -4.75
C VAL A 58 -10.94 8.91 -5.59
N ALA A 59 -9.73 9.08 -6.11
CA ALA A 59 -9.32 10.24 -6.89
C ALA A 59 -10.27 10.62 -8.06
N PRO A 60 -10.82 9.67 -8.86
CA PRO A 60 -11.72 10.01 -9.94
C PRO A 60 -13.00 10.74 -9.50
N TRP A 61 -13.41 10.55 -8.24
CA TRP A 61 -14.61 11.15 -7.68
C TRP A 61 -14.32 12.39 -6.83
N LEU A 62 -13.17 12.42 -6.15
CA LEU A 62 -12.86 13.45 -5.15
C LEU A 62 -11.85 14.49 -5.61
N ARG A 63 -11.02 14.21 -6.63
CA ARG A 63 -9.98 15.13 -7.09
C ARG A 63 -10.44 15.89 -8.34
N PRO A 64 -10.49 17.23 -8.29
CA PRO A 64 -10.80 18.04 -9.47
C PRO A 64 -9.65 18.05 -10.49
N THR A 65 -8.42 17.70 -10.08
CA THR A 65 -7.25 17.65 -10.95
C THR A 65 -6.82 16.21 -11.25
N PRO A 66 -6.41 15.92 -12.50
CA PRO A 66 -5.90 14.60 -12.86
C PRO A 66 -4.55 14.31 -12.18
N PRO A 67 -4.22 13.03 -11.95
CA PRO A 67 -2.92 12.67 -11.36
C PRO A 67 -1.77 13.05 -12.29
N THR A 68 -0.69 13.53 -11.68
CA THR A 68 0.54 13.87 -12.40
C THR A 68 1.32 12.60 -12.77
N LEU A 69 2.31 12.74 -13.66
CA LEU A 69 3.23 11.63 -13.95
C LEU A 69 3.98 11.17 -12.69
N ALA A 70 4.34 12.11 -11.79
CA ALA A 70 5.00 11.77 -10.53
C ALA A 70 4.10 10.91 -9.64
N ASP A 71 2.82 11.26 -9.50
CA ASP A 71 1.84 10.48 -8.72
C ASP A 71 1.74 9.05 -9.26
N VAL A 72 1.62 8.92 -10.59
CA VAL A 72 1.56 7.62 -11.28
C VAL A 72 2.84 6.82 -11.06
N CYS A 73 4.01 7.42 -11.23
CA CYS A 73 5.29 6.73 -11.06
C CYS A 73 5.50 6.21 -9.63
N VAL A 74 5.11 6.99 -8.61
CA VAL A 74 5.22 6.57 -7.21
C VAL A 74 4.35 5.34 -6.95
N ILE A 75 3.07 5.39 -7.32
CA ILE A 75 2.14 4.29 -7.04
C ILE A 75 2.40 3.06 -7.91
N ALA A 76 2.82 3.27 -9.16
CA ALA A 76 3.27 2.20 -10.04
C ALA A 76 4.53 1.53 -9.48
N GLY A 77 5.49 2.30 -8.96
CA GLY A 77 6.69 1.76 -8.33
C GLY A 77 6.37 0.77 -7.19
N PHE A 78 5.47 1.16 -6.28
CA PHE A 78 4.98 0.23 -5.25
C PHE A 78 4.27 -0.99 -5.83
N THR A 79 3.43 -0.79 -6.85
CA THR A 79 2.72 -1.88 -7.55
C THR A 79 3.71 -2.89 -8.12
N PHE A 80 4.77 -2.45 -8.82
CA PHE A 80 5.79 -3.34 -9.37
C PHE A 80 6.58 -4.06 -8.29
N LEU A 81 6.91 -3.40 -7.18
CA LEU A 81 7.57 -4.05 -6.05
C LEU A 81 6.68 -5.15 -5.46
N ILE A 82 5.38 -4.90 -5.31
CA ILE A 82 4.40 -5.89 -4.85
C ILE A 82 4.34 -7.08 -5.80
N ILE A 83 4.16 -6.83 -7.10
CA ILE A 83 4.10 -7.89 -8.12
C ILE A 83 5.38 -8.71 -8.11
N ARG A 84 6.55 -8.06 -8.04
CA ARG A 84 7.86 -8.73 -7.92
C ARG A 84 7.91 -9.65 -6.71
N THR A 85 7.39 -9.23 -5.55
CA THR A 85 7.39 -10.10 -4.37
C THR A 85 6.54 -11.36 -4.57
N ARG A 86 5.43 -11.27 -5.32
CA ARG A 86 4.60 -12.43 -5.64
C ARG A 86 5.31 -13.45 -6.53
N PHE A 87 6.06 -12.98 -7.53
CA PHE A 87 6.89 -13.85 -8.37
C PHE A 87 8.07 -14.49 -7.62
N LYS A 88 8.51 -13.92 -6.49
CA LYS A 88 9.55 -14.54 -5.65
C LYS A 88 8.98 -15.59 -4.69
N GLU A 89 7.70 -15.46 -4.32
CA GLU A 89 7.03 -16.32 -3.34
C GLU A 89 6.34 -17.56 -3.97
N GLY A 90 6.07 -17.56 -5.28
CA GLY A 90 5.51 -18.69 -6.04
C GLY A 90 6.55 -19.40 -6.89
#